data_AF-A0A645HFI9-F1
#
_entry.id   AF-A0A645HFI9-F1
#
_cell.length_a   1.000
_cell.length_b   1.000
_cell.length_c   1.000
_cell.angle_alpha   90.00
_cell.angle_beta   90.00
_cell.angle_gamma   90.00
#
_symmetry.space_group_name_H-M   'P 1'
#
loop_
_entity.id
_entity.type
_entity.pdbx_description
1 polymer ?
#
loop_
_entity_poly.entity_id
_entity_poly.type
_entity_poly.pdbx_seq_one_letter_code
_entity_poly.pdbx_strand_id
1 'polypeptide(L)'
;MIFLQNDFYAADNIAICGCRGWVCPGSDEFTQHDNKIYEREMLRLEFSLSAAEKMGFERIVGMMHYPPTNDRMQNSGFTELFSKYKVEKVVYGHLHGKDGYKNGLKGVMNGVEYYLTSLDYLQCKPLQII
;
A
#
# COMPACT_ATOMS: atom_id res chain seq x y z
N MET A 1 14.24 16.64 -1.94
CA MET A 1 12.94 15.94 -2.07
C MET A 1 13.23 14.55 -2.59
N ILE A 2 12.79 13.51 -1.90
CA ILE A 2 13.01 12.10 -2.29
C ILE A 2 11.68 11.58 -2.82
N PHE A 3 11.72 10.90 -3.98
CA PHE A 3 10.55 10.28 -4.57
C PHE A 3 10.65 8.77 -4.38
N LEU A 4 9.59 8.16 -3.87
CA LEU A 4 9.51 6.71 -3.70
C LEU A 4 9.08 6.08 -5.03
N GLN A 5 10.04 5.67 -5.84
CA GLN A 5 9.79 5.11 -7.17
C GLN A 5 10.75 3.98 -7.50
N ASN A 6 10.25 2.74 -7.50
CA ASN A 6 11.01 1.51 -7.81
C ASN A 6 12.21 1.28 -6.88
N ASP A 7 12.24 1.96 -5.74
CA ASP A 7 13.29 1.91 -4.73
C ASP A 7 12.66 2.17 -3.36
N PHE A 8 13.44 2.18 -2.30
CA PHE A 8 13.01 2.44 -0.94
C PHE A 8 13.71 3.68 -0.35
N TYR A 9 13.19 4.16 0.77
CA TYR A 9 13.86 5.17 1.58
C TYR A 9 14.24 4.59 2.94
N ALA A 10 15.51 4.70 3.31
CA ALA A 10 16.00 4.31 4.62
C ALA A 10 15.74 5.43 5.64
N ALA A 11 14.91 5.12 6.64
CA ALA A 11 14.65 5.95 7.80
C ALA A 11 15.12 5.19 9.05
N ASP A 12 16.34 5.48 9.51
CA ASP A 12 17.02 4.73 10.57
C ASP A 12 17.05 3.22 10.28
N ASN A 13 16.39 2.40 11.11
CA ASN A 13 16.31 0.95 10.94
C ASN A 13 15.08 0.49 10.15
N ILE A 14 14.35 1.41 9.51
CA ILE A 14 13.10 1.14 8.80
C ILE A 14 13.26 1.48 7.33
N ALA A 15 12.85 0.56 6.46
CA ALA A 15 12.70 0.83 5.03
C ALA A 15 11.27 1.26 4.74
N ILE A 16 11.12 2.44 4.14
CA ILE A 16 9.85 2.90 3.57
C ILE A 16 9.83 2.45 2.11
N CYS A 17 8.94 1.51 1.79
CA CYS A 17 8.76 0.93 0.46
C CYS A 17 7.39 1.28 -0.10
N GLY A 18 7.22 1.28 -1.42
CA GLY A 18 5.91 1.62 -1.96
C GLY A 18 5.83 1.79 -3.47
N CYS A 19 4.60 2.02 -3.91
CA CYS A 19 4.26 2.41 -5.27
C CYS A 19 3.02 3.32 -5.22
N ARG A 20 2.53 3.79 -6.37
CA ARG A 20 1.27 4.55 -6.39
C ARG A 20 0.09 3.63 -6.04
N GLY A 21 0.16 2.39 -6.50
CA GLY A 21 -0.97 1.46 -6.49
C GLY A 21 -1.95 1.74 -7.62
N TRP A 22 -2.94 0.86 -7.76
CA TRP A 22 -4.02 1.02 -8.73
C TRP A 22 -5.29 0.31 -8.24
N VAL A 23 -6.37 0.43 -9.01
CA VAL A 23 -7.60 -0.34 -8.80
C VAL A 23 -7.26 -1.83 -8.79
N CYS A 24 -7.70 -2.54 -7.76
CA CYS A 24 -7.47 -3.98 -7.63
C CYS A 24 -8.52 -4.78 -8.43
N PRO A 25 -8.16 -5.96 -8.98
CA PRO A 25 -9.12 -6.86 -9.60
C PRO A 25 -10.30 -7.23 -8.67
N GLY A 26 -11.44 -7.59 -9.26
CA GLY A 26 -12.61 -8.10 -8.54
C GLY A 26 -13.76 -7.11 -8.34
N SER A 27 -13.58 -5.84 -8.72
CA SER A 27 -14.68 -4.89 -8.90
C SER A 27 -15.26 -4.97 -10.32
N ASP A 28 -16.56 -4.72 -10.47
CA ASP A 28 -17.25 -4.76 -11.78
C ASP A 28 -16.70 -3.71 -12.78
N GLU A 29 -16.06 -2.65 -12.26
CA GLU A 29 -15.44 -1.58 -13.05
C GLU A 29 -14.01 -1.88 -13.53
N PHE A 30 -13.41 -3.01 -13.13
CA PHE A 30 -12.01 -3.32 -13.47
C PHE A 30 -11.87 -3.75 -14.92
N THR A 31 -11.09 -3.00 -15.71
CA THR A 31 -10.92 -3.24 -17.15
C THR A 31 -9.56 -3.86 -17.49
N GLN A 32 -9.40 -4.29 -18.75
CA GLN A 32 -8.08 -4.71 -19.27
C GLN A 32 -7.05 -3.57 -19.26
N HIS A 33 -7.48 -2.32 -19.38
CA HIS A 33 -6.59 -1.18 -19.24
C HIS A 33 -6.07 -1.06 -17.81
N ASP A 34 -6.95 -1.23 -16.82
CA ASP A 34 -6.59 -1.24 -15.40
C ASP A 34 -5.63 -2.38 -15.08
N ASN A 35 -5.83 -3.56 -15.66
CA ASN A 35 -4.93 -4.69 -15.45
C ASN A 35 -3.49 -4.38 -15.86
N LYS A 36 -3.29 -3.73 -17.01
CA LYS A 36 -1.94 -3.32 -17.46
C LYS A 36 -1.26 -2.35 -16.49
N ILE A 37 -2.03 -1.43 -15.90
CA ILE A 37 -1.49 -0.47 -14.93
C ILE A 37 -1.20 -1.17 -13.60
N TYR A 38 -2.14 -1.99 -13.14
CA TYR A 38 -2.06 -2.78 -11.92
C TYR A 38 -0.83 -3.69 -11.92
N GLU A 39 -0.61 -4.48 -12.99
CA GLU A 39 0.57 -5.34 -13.14
C GLU A 39 1.87 -4.54 -13.08
N ARG A 40 1.91 -3.37 -13.72
CA ARG A 40 3.07 -2.48 -13.66
C ARG A 40 3.31 -1.97 -12.24
N GLU A 41 2.27 -1.56 -11.52
CA GLU A 41 2.41 -1.10 -10.12
C GLU A 41 2.84 -2.23 -9.17
N MET A 42 2.41 -3.48 -9.42
CA MET A 42 2.92 -4.65 -8.67
C MET A 42 4.42 -4.83 -8.86
N LEU A 43 4.93 -4.76 -10.10
CA LEU A 43 6.36 -4.86 -10.37
C LEU A 43 7.16 -3.75 -9.67
N ARG A 44 6.64 -2.52 -9.66
CA ARG A 44 7.28 -1.38 -8.98
C ARG A 44 7.32 -1.59 -7.46
N LEU A 45 6.24 -2.10 -6.89
CA LEU A 45 6.19 -2.43 -5.47
C LEU A 45 7.22 -3.53 -5.14
N GLU A 46 7.28 -4.59 -5.93
CA GLU A 46 8.23 -5.67 -5.71
C GLU A 46 9.69 -5.20 -5.87
N PHE A 47 9.98 -4.27 -6.79
CA PHE A 47 11.31 -3.65 -6.85
C PHE A 47 11.65 -2.85 -5.58
N SER A 48 10.71 -2.05 -5.07
CA SER A 48 10.89 -1.29 -3.83
C SER A 48 11.13 -2.20 -2.62
N LEU A 49 10.31 -3.26 -2.47
CA LEU A 49 10.41 -4.22 -1.37
C LEU A 49 11.68 -5.08 -1.45
N SER A 50 11.98 -5.62 -2.64
CA SER A 50 13.16 -6.46 -2.83
C SER A 50 14.47 -5.68 -2.70
N ALA A 51 14.49 -4.39 -3.03
CA ALA A 51 15.64 -3.52 -2.80
C ALA A 51 15.94 -3.37 -1.29
N ALA A 52 14.90 -3.11 -0.48
CA ALA A 52 15.03 -3.02 0.98
C ALA A 52 15.49 -4.34 1.61
N GLU A 53 14.88 -5.46 1.21
CA GLU A 53 15.26 -6.80 1.69
C GLU A 53 16.72 -7.13 1.37
N LYS A 54 17.18 -6.85 0.14
CA LYS A 54 18.58 -7.06 -0.28
C LYS A 54 19.57 -6.22 0.52
N MET A 55 19.14 -5.04 1.00
CA MET A 55 19.94 -4.17 1.86
C MET A 55 19.89 -4.58 3.34
N GLY A 56 19.15 -5.63 3.69
CA GLY A 56 19.11 -6.20 5.03
C GLY A 56 18.14 -5.50 5.98
N PHE A 57 17.16 -4.74 5.48
CA PHE A 57 16.14 -4.15 6.33
C PHE A 57 15.14 -5.22 6.78
N GLU A 58 15.00 -5.38 8.10
CA GLU A 58 14.02 -6.28 8.71
C GLU A 58 12.68 -5.59 9.00
N ARG A 59 12.70 -4.26 9.14
CA ARG A 59 11.51 -3.45 9.42
C ARG A 59 11.10 -2.69 8.18
N ILE A 60 9.95 -3.06 7.61
CA ILE A 60 9.45 -2.47 6.38
C ILE A 60 8.08 -1.83 6.62
N VAL A 61 7.91 -0.60 6.15
CA VAL A 61 6.63 0.10 6.07
C VAL A 61 6.28 0.35 4.61
N GLY A 62 5.10 -0.10 4.19
CA GLY A 62 4.54 0.15 2.88
C GLY A 62 3.82 1.50 2.80
N MET A 63 4.00 2.23 1.70
CA MET A 63 3.24 3.43 1.36
C MET A 63 2.58 3.28 0.00
N MET A 64 1.30 3.61 -0.08
CA MET A 64 0.52 3.62 -1.31
C MET A 64 -0.38 4.85 -1.38
N HIS A 65 -0.77 5.25 -2.59
CA HIS A 65 -1.88 6.18 -2.74
C HIS A 65 -3.21 5.43 -2.74
N TYR A 66 -3.37 4.48 -3.67
CA TYR A 66 -4.58 3.66 -3.81
C TYR A 66 -4.70 2.62 -2.69
N PRO A 67 -5.91 2.17 -2.37
CA PRO A 67 -6.12 1.06 -1.44
C PRO A 67 -5.43 -0.23 -1.93
N PRO A 68 -4.88 -1.04 -1.03
CA PRO A 68 -4.26 -2.32 -1.38
C PRO A 68 -5.28 -3.42 -1.66
N THR A 69 -6.58 -3.17 -1.55
CA THR A 69 -7.66 -4.13 -1.84
C THR A 69 -8.73 -3.50 -2.74
N ASN A 70 -9.63 -4.32 -3.26
CA ASN A 70 -10.90 -3.84 -3.80
C ASN A 70 -11.88 -3.46 -2.67
N ASP A 71 -13.06 -2.98 -3.04
CA ASP A 71 -14.15 -2.56 -2.13
C ASP A 71 -14.76 -3.73 -1.34
N ARG A 72 -14.54 -4.96 -1.78
CA ARG A 72 -14.91 -6.20 -1.08
C ARG A 72 -13.83 -6.68 -0.11
N MET A 73 -12.74 -5.94 0.05
CA MET A 73 -11.59 -6.25 0.91
C MET A 73 -10.99 -7.64 0.63
N GLN A 74 -11.00 -8.07 -0.63
CA GLN A 74 -10.38 -9.33 -1.04
C GLN A 74 -8.85 -9.17 -1.16
N ASN A 75 -8.13 -10.28 -1.04
CA ASN A 75 -6.70 -10.31 -1.33
C ASN A 75 -6.43 -9.80 -2.75
N SER A 76 -5.37 -9.01 -2.85
CA SER A 76 -4.77 -8.57 -4.10
C SER A 76 -3.29 -8.98 -4.14
N GLY A 77 -2.68 -8.85 -5.31
CA GLY A 77 -1.24 -8.97 -5.47
C GLY A 77 -0.46 -7.95 -4.65
N PHE A 78 -1.02 -6.78 -4.31
CA PHE A 78 -0.39 -5.86 -3.37
C PHE A 78 -0.36 -6.45 -1.95
N THR A 79 -1.49 -6.96 -1.45
CA THR A 79 -1.53 -7.58 -0.11
C THR A 79 -0.68 -8.84 -0.02
N GLU A 80 -0.60 -9.60 -1.12
CA GLU A 80 0.26 -10.78 -1.22
C GLU A 80 1.74 -10.40 -1.17
N LEU A 81 2.15 -9.37 -1.92
CA LEU A 81 3.51 -8.84 -1.87
C LEU A 81 3.86 -8.33 -0.47
N PHE A 82 3.00 -7.52 0.15
CA PHE A 82 3.26 -7.02 1.51
C PHE A 82 3.42 -8.15 2.53
N SER A 83 2.57 -9.19 2.45
CA SER A 83 2.69 -10.36 3.34
C SER A 83 3.95 -11.19 3.05
N LYS A 84 4.27 -11.44 1.77
CA LYS A 84 5.49 -12.14 1.33
C LYS A 84 6.76 -11.50 1.89
N TYR A 85 6.84 -10.18 1.82
CA TYR A 85 7.98 -9.40 2.31
C TYR A 85 7.88 -9.01 3.79
N LYS A 86 6.92 -9.58 4.53
CA LYS A 86 6.72 -9.37 5.98
C LYS A 86 6.66 -7.89 6.39
N VAL A 87 5.99 -7.08 5.57
CA VAL A 87 5.79 -5.65 5.86
C VAL A 87 5.00 -5.50 7.16
N GLU A 88 5.48 -4.65 8.07
CA GLU A 88 4.84 -4.46 9.38
C GLU A 88 3.52 -3.69 9.22
N LYS A 89 3.58 -2.57 8.48
CA LYS A 89 2.50 -1.60 8.35
C LYS A 89 2.39 -1.08 6.92
N VAL A 90 1.18 -0.86 6.44
CA VAL A 90 0.91 -0.23 5.14
C VAL A 90 0.00 0.98 5.35
N VAL A 91 0.46 2.12 4.85
CA VAL A 91 -0.24 3.40 4.91
C VAL A 91 -0.74 3.75 3.51
N TYR A 92 -2.03 4.07 3.40
CA TYR A 92 -2.63 4.48 2.13
C TYR A 92 -3.70 5.55 2.32
N GLY A 93 -4.17 6.14 1.21
CA GLY A 93 -5.16 7.21 1.19
C GLY A 93 -6.26 6.96 0.16
N HIS A 94 -6.49 7.96 -0.71
CA HIS A 94 -7.40 7.93 -1.87
C HIS A 94 -8.90 7.92 -1.55
N LEU A 95 -9.34 7.21 -0.51
CA LEU A 95 -10.76 7.08 -0.18
C LEU A 95 -11.24 8.29 0.63
N HIS A 96 -12.25 9.00 0.11
CA HIS A 96 -12.82 10.21 0.71
C HIS A 96 -14.31 10.08 0.98
N GLY A 97 -14.81 10.82 1.98
CA GLY A 97 -16.20 10.76 2.44
C GLY A 97 -16.59 9.48 3.18
N LYS A 98 -17.65 9.55 3.99
CA LYS A 98 -18.13 8.42 4.82
C LYS A 98 -18.40 7.15 4.01
N ASP A 99 -18.90 7.30 2.79
CA ASP A 99 -19.14 6.20 1.87
C ASP A 99 -17.86 5.62 1.27
N GLY A 100 -16.79 6.41 1.09
CA GLY A 100 -15.50 5.91 0.64
C GLY A 100 -14.75 5.16 1.74
N TYR A 101 -14.79 5.66 2.98
CA TYR A 101 -14.02 5.08 4.09
C TYR A 101 -14.37 3.62 4.38
N LYS A 102 -15.61 3.20 4.11
CA LYS A 102 -16.08 1.82 4.37
C LYS A 102 -15.49 0.80 3.38
N ASN A 103 -15.01 1.26 2.22
CA ASN A 103 -14.45 0.42 1.16
C ASN A 103 -12.93 0.19 1.32
N GLY A 104 -12.31 0.78 2.35
CA GLY A 104 -10.89 0.66 2.61
C GLY A 104 -10.57 -0.38 3.68
N LEU A 105 -9.59 -1.24 3.40
CA LEU A 105 -9.01 -2.15 4.39
C LEU A 105 -8.42 -1.36 5.58
N LYS A 106 -8.83 -1.69 6.80
CA LYS A 106 -8.29 -1.13 8.05
C LYS A 106 -8.05 -2.27 9.03
N GLY A 107 -6.95 -2.23 9.77
CA GLY A 107 -6.57 -3.29 10.69
C GLY A 107 -5.66 -4.34 10.04
N VAL A 108 -5.66 -5.56 10.56
CA VAL A 108 -4.67 -6.59 10.18
C VAL A 108 -5.22 -7.53 9.12
N MET A 109 -4.45 -7.74 8.04
CA MET A 109 -4.69 -8.77 7.03
C MET A 109 -3.37 -9.45 6.68
N ASN A 110 -3.35 -10.78 6.67
CA ASN A 110 -2.16 -11.59 6.34
C ASN A 110 -0.88 -11.21 7.13
N GLY A 111 -1.06 -10.76 8.39
CA GLY A 111 0.02 -10.34 9.29
C GLY A 111 0.53 -8.91 9.08
N VAL A 112 -0.08 -8.13 8.19
CA VAL A 112 0.25 -6.74 7.89
C VAL A 112 -0.84 -5.82 8.44
N GLU A 113 -0.46 -4.72 9.09
CA GLU A 113 -1.41 -3.73 9.63
C GLU A 113 -1.65 -2.57 8.65
N TYR A 114 -2.91 -2.28 8.33
CA TYR A 114 -3.30 -1.32 7.29
C TYR A 114 -3.98 -0.07 7.87
N TYR A 115 -3.55 1.09 7.37
CA TYR A 115 -3.99 2.41 7.83
C TYR A 115 -4.50 3.26 6.66
N LEU A 116 -5.78 3.63 6.71
CA LEU A 116 -6.34 4.69 5.87
C LEU A 116 -6.00 6.06 6.46
N THR A 117 -5.41 6.95 5.66
CA THR A 117 -4.90 8.25 6.11
C THR A 117 -5.37 9.44 5.26
N SER A 118 -6.48 9.28 4.54
CA SER A 118 -7.13 10.40 3.85
C SER A 118 -7.39 11.57 4.81
N LEU A 119 -7.17 12.80 4.34
CA LEU A 119 -7.18 14.00 5.19
C LEU A 119 -8.49 14.20 5.95
N ASP A 120 -9.61 14.01 5.26
CA ASP A 120 -10.96 14.11 5.80
C ASP A 120 -11.30 12.95 6.73
N TYR A 121 -10.80 11.74 6.45
CA TYR A 121 -10.90 10.59 7.35
C TYR A 121 -10.21 10.87 8.69
N LEU A 122 -9.01 11.44 8.65
CA LEU A 122 -8.24 11.81 9.85
C LEU A 122 -8.67 13.14 10.48
N GLN A 123 -9.69 13.81 9.93
CA GLN A 123 -10.18 15.11 10.43
C GLN A 123 -9.05 16.16 10.52
N CYS A 124 -8.18 16.20 9.51
CA CYS A 124 -7.02 17.09 9.44
C CYS A 124 -6.02 16.92 10.59
N LYS A 125 -5.98 15.74 11.24
CA LYS A 125 -5.00 15.42 12.29
C LYS A 125 -4.00 14.38 11.77
N PRO A 126 -2.68 14.60 11.90
CA PRO A 126 -1.70 13.60 11.53
C PRO A 126 -1.88 12.32 12.35
N LEU A 127 -1.67 11.16 11.72
CA LEU A 127 -1.60 9.87 12.39
C LEU A 127 -0.14 9.48 12.59
N GLN A 128 0.26 9.21 13.82
CA GLN A 128 1.57 8.63 14.12
C GLN A 128 1.55 7.13 13.80
N ILE A 129 2.51 6.68 12.98
CA ILE A 129 2.60 5.28 12.51
C ILE A 129 3.62 4.48 13.32
N ILE A 130 4.75 5.10 13.68
CA ILE A 130 5.86 4.51 14.43
C ILE A 130 6.15 5.39 15.65
#